data_AF-A0A3N7BTU7-F1
#
_entry.id   AF-A0A3N7BTU7-F1
#
_cell.length_a   1.000
_cell.length_b   1.000
_cell.length_c   1.000
_cell.angle_alpha   90.00
_cell.angle_beta   90.00
_cell.angle_gamma   90.00
#
_symmetry.space_group_name_H-M   'P 1'
#
loop_
_entity.id
_entity.type
_entity.pdbx_description
1 polymer ?
#
loop_
_entity_poly.entity_id
_entity_poly.type
_entity_poly.pdbx_seq_one_letter_code
_entity_poly.pdbx_strand_id
1 'polypeptide(L)'
;MLRTAAIALPFSALGLIVAGTANTLLKPLLDPSASSGLTKEELKEYQIVEQSQKDVFAASNAMNALKGDAPVEPGLNWVLKSNDERMDTLEDMMKIIETGMKAEAEKLNIPFTLASTGAVGDDIESRAKAINSRLAVMTALFSSVRARLDATA
;
A
#
# COMPACT_ATOMS: atom_id res chain seq x y z
N MET A 1 11.06 16.19 -20.56
CA MET A 1 9.61 16.29 -20.27
C MET A 1 8.89 14.94 -20.16
N LEU A 2 9.33 13.84 -20.81
CA LEU A 2 8.66 12.53 -20.66
C LEU A 2 8.74 11.89 -19.25
N ARG A 3 9.82 12.14 -18.49
CA ARG A 3 10.02 11.55 -17.16
C ARG A 3 9.03 12.06 -16.11
N THR A 4 8.62 13.33 -16.20
CA THR A 4 7.76 13.98 -15.20
C THR A 4 6.33 13.42 -15.21
N ALA A 5 5.82 13.05 -16.39
CA ALA A 5 4.47 12.49 -16.54
C ALA A 5 4.38 11.03 -16.05
N ALA A 6 5.40 10.21 -16.36
CA ALA A 6 5.42 8.79 -15.95
C ALA A 6 5.48 8.60 -14.43
N ILE A 7 6.14 9.53 -13.72
CA ILE A 7 6.23 9.54 -12.26
C ILE A 7 4.99 10.22 -11.65
N ALA A 8 4.24 11.07 -12.37
CA ALA A 8 3.08 11.77 -11.80
C ALA A 8 1.93 10.82 -11.38
N LEU A 9 1.57 9.88 -12.26
CA LEU A 9 0.39 9.03 -12.06
C LEU A 9 0.43 8.13 -10.81
N PRO A 10 1.52 7.39 -10.51
CA PRO A 10 1.52 6.50 -9.34
C PRO A 10 1.61 7.27 -8.02
N PHE A 11 2.20 8.47 -8.00
CA PHE A 11 2.28 9.30 -6.79
C PHE A 11 0.94 9.97 -6.47
N SER A 12 0.16 10.34 -7.49
CA SER A 12 -1.21 10.83 -7.28
C SER A 12 -2.11 9.77 -6.62
N ALA A 13 -1.91 8.49 -6.95
CA ALA A 13 -2.62 7.39 -6.31
C ALA A 13 -2.29 7.28 -4.81
N LEU A 14 -1.01 7.49 -4.44
CA LEU A 14 -0.61 7.53 -3.02
C LEU A 14 -1.26 8.68 -2.24
N GLY A 15 -1.43 9.84 -2.88
CA GLY A 15 -2.12 10.99 -2.26
C GLY A 15 -3.58 10.69 -1.87
N LEU A 16 -4.25 9.79 -2.60
CA LEU A 16 -5.61 9.34 -2.28
C LEU A 16 -5.65 8.36 -1.09
N ILE A 17 -4.60 7.57 -0.87
CA ILE A 17 -4.49 6.65 0.28
C ILE A 17 -4.49 7.45 1.60
N VAL A 18 -3.83 8.60 1.64
CA VAL A 18 -3.74 9.44 2.85
C VAL A 18 -5.08 10.12 3.18
N ALA A 19 -5.87 10.48 2.17
CA ALA A 19 -7.12 11.21 2.37
C ALA A 19 -8.29 10.31 2.85
N GLY A 20 -8.18 8.98 2.76
CA GLY A 20 -9.32 8.06 2.92
C GLY A 20 -9.18 6.90 3.93
N THR A 21 -8.06 6.73 4.63
CA THR A 21 -7.76 5.41 5.24
C THR A 21 -8.15 5.19 6.70
N ALA A 22 -8.47 6.21 7.49
CA ALA A 22 -8.86 5.97 8.90
C ALA A 22 -10.39 5.99 9.16
N ASN A 23 -11.17 6.78 8.43
CA ASN A 23 -12.58 7.06 8.79
C ASN A 23 -13.62 6.68 7.72
N THR A 24 -13.17 6.33 6.51
CA THR A 24 -14.05 6.05 5.34
C THR A 24 -14.12 4.58 4.96
N LEU A 25 -13.18 3.74 5.42
CA LEU A 25 -13.19 2.29 5.18
C LEU A 25 -14.29 1.53 5.94
N LEU A 26 -14.86 2.12 7.00
CA LEU A 26 -15.87 1.47 7.85
C LEU A 26 -17.32 1.87 7.50
N LYS A 27 -17.52 2.88 6.66
CA LYS A 27 -18.86 3.46 6.44
C LYS A 27 -19.76 2.73 5.42
N PRO A 28 -19.25 2.07 4.36
CA PRO A 28 -20.12 1.37 3.41
C PRO A 28 -20.49 -0.07 3.82
N LEU A 29 -20.21 -0.50 5.06
CA LEU A 29 -20.32 -1.89 5.55
C LEU A 29 -21.75 -2.49 5.61
N LEU A 30 -22.75 -1.90 4.94
CA LEU A 30 -24.15 -2.32 4.99
C LEU A 30 -24.79 -2.32 3.60
N ASP A 31 -24.39 -3.23 2.71
CA ASP A 31 -25.34 -3.76 1.74
C ASP A 31 -24.99 -5.21 1.31
N PRO A 32 -25.57 -6.23 1.96
CA PRO A 32 -25.31 -7.63 1.66
C PRO A 32 -26.30 -8.12 0.59
N SER A 33 -26.01 -7.86 -0.68
CA SER A 33 -26.83 -8.42 -1.77
C SER A 33 -26.00 -8.88 -2.97
N ALA A 34 -25.10 -9.84 -2.74
CA ALA A 34 -24.60 -10.71 -3.81
C ALA A 34 -24.01 -12.01 -3.25
N SER A 35 -24.85 -13.06 -3.21
CA SER A 35 -24.60 -14.46 -3.57
C SER A 35 -23.26 -15.17 -3.29
N SER A 36 -22.38 -14.68 -2.41
CA SER A 36 -21.24 -15.46 -1.93
C SER A 36 -21.69 -16.26 -0.72
N GLY A 37 -21.42 -17.57 -0.68
CA GLY A 37 -21.71 -18.42 0.49
C GLY A 37 -20.89 -18.07 1.74
N LEU A 38 -20.43 -16.82 1.84
CA LEU A 38 -19.60 -16.27 2.91
C LEU A 38 -20.51 -15.66 3.98
N THR A 39 -20.08 -15.80 5.22
CA THR A 39 -20.61 -15.09 6.37
C THR A 39 -20.31 -13.59 6.26
N LYS A 40 -21.02 -12.77 7.04
CA LYS A 40 -20.78 -11.32 7.08
C LYS A 40 -19.34 -10.96 7.50
N GLU A 41 -18.73 -11.76 8.37
CA GLU A 41 -17.36 -11.53 8.82
C GLU A 41 -16.36 -11.86 7.71
N GLU A 42 -16.53 -13.00 7.02
CA GLU A 42 -15.66 -13.37 5.90
C GLU A 42 -15.75 -12.36 4.74
N LEU A 43 -16.94 -11.78 4.49
CA LEU A 43 -17.11 -10.72 3.50
C LEU A 43 -16.38 -9.43 3.91
N LYS A 44 -16.44 -9.07 5.21
CA LYS A 44 -15.73 -7.90 5.75
C LYS A 44 -14.22 -8.09 5.63
N GLU A 45 -13.69 -9.24 6.04
CA GLU A 45 -12.26 -9.55 5.92
C GLU A 45 -11.81 -9.53 4.46
N TYR A 46 -12.58 -10.15 3.56
CA TYR A 46 -12.30 -10.11 2.13
C TYR A 46 -12.17 -8.68 1.60
N GLN A 47 -13.12 -7.80 1.96
CA GLN A 47 -13.08 -6.40 1.55
C GLN A 47 -11.87 -5.64 2.12
N ILE A 48 -11.48 -5.92 3.37
CA ILE A 48 -10.28 -5.35 4.00
C ILE A 48 -9.04 -5.76 3.21
N VAL A 49 -8.88 -7.06 2.91
CA VAL A 49 -7.74 -7.59 2.17
C VAL A 49 -7.66 -7.01 0.76
N GLU A 50 -8.79 -6.93 0.03
CA GLU A 50 -8.85 -6.34 -1.31
C GLU A 50 -8.45 -4.86 -1.31
N GLN A 51 -8.79 -4.12 -0.26
CA GLN A 51 -8.37 -2.73 -0.13
C GLN A 51 -6.87 -2.62 0.17
N SER A 52 -6.36 -3.39 1.14
CA SER A 52 -4.93 -3.43 1.45
C SER A 52 -4.09 -3.82 0.23
N GLN A 53 -4.58 -4.74 -0.59
CA GLN A 53 -3.95 -5.12 -1.85
C GLN A 53 -3.83 -3.93 -2.80
N LYS A 54 -4.91 -3.21 -3.08
CA LYS A 54 -4.88 -2.03 -3.96
C LYS A 54 -3.84 -1.01 -3.50
N ASP A 55 -3.81 -0.75 -2.21
CA ASP A 55 -2.95 0.28 -1.62
C ASP A 55 -1.47 -0.14 -1.64
N VAL A 56 -1.15 -1.40 -1.30
CA VAL A 56 0.21 -1.94 -1.35
C VAL A 56 0.73 -2.04 -2.78
N PHE A 57 -0.10 -2.47 -3.74
CA PHE A 57 0.30 -2.52 -5.15
C PHE A 57 0.51 -1.12 -5.74
N ALA A 58 -0.30 -0.13 -5.35
CA ALA A 58 -0.07 1.27 -5.74
C ALA A 58 1.30 1.77 -5.25
N ALA A 59 1.66 1.46 -3.99
CA ALA A 59 2.97 1.82 -3.44
C ALA A 59 4.13 1.07 -4.12
N SER A 60 3.97 -0.22 -4.40
CA SER A 60 4.96 -1.00 -5.17
C SER A 60 5.17 -0.39 -6.56
N ASN A 61 4.10 -0.01 -7.24
CA ASN A 61 4.17 0.57 -8.58
C ASN A 61 4.74 1.99 -8.58
N ALA A 62 4.54 2.77 -7.51
CA ALA A 62 5.26 4.03 -7.31
C ALA A 62 6.77 3.82 -7.16
N MET A 63 7.20 2.79 -6.44
CA MET A 63 8.62 2.43 -6.36
C MET A 63 9.17 1.97 -7.71
N ASN A 64 8.45 1.13 -8.44
CA ASN A 64 8.87 0.68 -9.77
C ASN A 64 9.01 1.87 -10.73
N ALA A 65 8.08 2.82 -10.70
CA ALA A 65 8.17 4.04 -11.49
C ALA A 65 9.40 4.89 -11.17
N LEU A 66 9.84 4.96 -9.90
CA LEU A 66 11.10 5.60 -9.52
C LEU A 66 12.32 4.90 -10.13
N LYS A 67 12.29 3.57 -10.20
CA LYS A 67 13.39 2.75 -10.74
C LYS A 67 13.36 2.63 -12.27
N GLY A 68 12.26 3.01 -12.91
CA GLY A 68 12.03 2.78 -14.34
C GLY A 68 11.61 1.34 -14.66
N ASP A 69 11.15 0.59 -13.65
CA ASP A 69 10.67 -0.78 -13.78
C ASP A 69 9.20 -0.82 -14.22
N ALA A 70 8.77 -1.94 -14.79
CA ALA A 70 7.37 -2.15 -15.18
C ALA A 70 6.45 -2.25 -13.94
N PRO A 71 5.18 -1.80 -14.04
CA PRO A 71 4.21 -2.01 -12.98
C PRO A 71 3.90 -3.50 -12.82
N VAL A 72 3.59 -3.88 -11.58
CA VAL A 72 3.17 -5.23 -11.19
C VAL A 72 1.68 -5.25 -10.86
N GLU A 73 1.04 -6.38 -11.15
CA GLU A 73 -0.35 -6.68 -10.81
C GLU A 73 -0.44 -8.00 -10.03
N PRO A 74 -1.50 -8.20 -9.24
CA PRO A 74 -1.74 -9.48 -8.57
C PRO A 74 -1.78 -10.63 -9.57
N GLY A 75 -1.01 -11.69 -9.32
CA GLY A 75 -1.00 -12.87 -10.17
C GLY A 75 -2.31 -13.67 -10.10
N LEU A 76 -2.54 -14.55 -11.09
CA LEU A 76 -3.72 -15.44 -11.11
C LEU A 76 -3.82 -16.37 -9.89
N ASN A 77 -2.70 -16.64 -9.21
CA ASN A 77 -2.70 -17.42 -7.97
C ASN A 77 -3.27 -16.65 -6.77
N TRP A 78 -3.45 -15.33 -6.87
CA TRP A 78 -4.02 -14.48 -5.83
C TRP A 78 -5.44 -14.92 -5.46
N VAL A 79 -6.28 -15.21 -6.46
CA VAL A 79 -7.67 -15.60 -6.23
C VAL A 79 -7.81 -16.93 -5.50
N LEU A 80 -6.76 -17.75 -5.52
CA LEU A 80 -6.72 -19.07 -4.87
C LEU A 80 -6.21 -19.00 -3.42
N LYS A 81 -5.66 -17.87 -2.99
CA LYS A 81 -5.13 -17.69 -1.63
C LYS A 81 -6.23 -17.37 -0.62
N SER A 82 -6.07 -17.85 0.60
CA SER A 82 -6.87 -17.40 1.75
C SER A 82 -6.59 -15.93 2.09
N ASN A 83 -7.46 -15.30 2.87
CA ASN A 83 -7.25 -13.93 3.34
C ASN A 83 -5.95 -13.79 4.13
N ASP A 84 -5.62 -14.77 4.98
CA ASP A 84 -4.36 -14.79 5.73
C ASP A 84 -3.13 -14.86 4.81
N GLU A 85 -3.14 -15.77 3.83
CA GLU A 85 -2.03 -15.92 2.88
C GLU A 85 -1.85 -14.66 2.00
N ARG A 86 -2.95 -13.98 1.68
CA ARG A 86 -2.91 -12.68 1.01
C ARG A 86 -2.28 -11.63 1.91
N MET A 87 -2.67 -11.55 3.19
CA MET A 87 -2.08 -10.62 4.14
C MET A 87 -0.59 -10.86 4.35
N ASP A 88 -0.14 -12.12 4.47
CA ASP A 88 1.28 -12.47 4.54
C ASP A 88 2.05 -11.90 3.34
N THR A 89 1.47 -12.09 2.15
CA THR A 89 2.05 -11.58 0.89
C THR A 89 2.15 -10.06 0.91
N LEU A 90 1.10 -9.36 1.37
CA LEU A 90 1.09 -7.89 1.42
C LEU A 90 2.08 -7.34 2.44
N GLU A 91 2.23 -8.00 3.58
CA GLU A 91 3.20 -7.61 4.61
C GLU A 91 4.65 -7.76 4.12
N ASP A 92 4.94 -8.82 3.37
CA ASP A 92 6.24 -9.04 2.74
C ASP A 92 6.51 -8.02 1.63
N MET A 93 5.52 -7.71 0.79
CA MET A 93 5.61 -6.63 -0.19
C MET A 93 5.90 -5.29 0.51
N MET A 94 5.25 -5.01 1.64
CA MET A 94 5.53 -3.80 2.42
C MET A 94 6.96 -3.75 2.95
N LYS A 95 7.55 -4.87 3.39
CA LYS A 95 8.97 -4.91 3.82
C LYS A 95 9.90 -4.57 2.66
N ILE A 96 9.59 -5.04 1.44
CA ILE A 96 10.35 -4.74 0.24
C ILE A 96 10.27 -3.25 -0.10
N ILE A 97 9.07 -2.67 -0.07
CA ILE A 97 8.84 -1.24 -0.32
C ILE A 97 9.62 -0.39 0.69
N GLU A 98 9.52 -0.71 1.98
CA GLU A 98 10.22 0.00 3.05
C GLU A 98 11.74 -0.06 2.89
N THR A 99 12.28 -1.24 2.57
CA THR A 99 13.72 -1.42 2.35
C THR A 99 14.19 -0.63 1.13
N GLY A 100 13.43 -0.67 0.04
CA GLY A 100 13.74 0.09 -1.18
C GLY A 100 13.70 1.60 -0.94
N MET A 101 12.66 2.10 -0.29
CA MET A 101 12.50 3.54 -0.03
C MET A 101 13.49 4.05 1.02
N LYS A 102 13.86 3.23 1.99
CA LYS A 102 14.97 3.53 2.91
C LYS A 102 16.26 3.79 2.14
N ALA A 103 16.61 2.90 1.21
CA ALA A 103 17.83 3.04 0.42
C ALA A 103 17.80 4.32 -0.46
N GLU A 104 16.65 4.66 -1.05
CA GLU A 104 16.51 5.91 -1.82
C GLU A 104 16.60 7.16 -0.95
N ALA A 105 15.99 7.14 0.24
CA ALA A 105 16.06 8.24 1.20
C ALA A 105 17.51 8.49 1.67
N GLU A 106 18.26 7.42 1.96
CA GLU A 106 19.67 7.48 2.36
C GLU A 106 20.54 8.10 1.26
N LYS A 107 20.37 7.68 -0.01
CA LYS A 107 21.09 8.29 -1.15
C LYS A 107 20.86 9.80 -1.28
N LEU A 108 19.66 10.25 -0.92
CA LEU A 108 19.22 11.64 -1.05
C LEU A 108 19.39 12.47 0.23
N ASN A 109 19.93 11.86 1.30
CA ASN A 109 20.06 12.44 2.64
C ASN A 109 18.72 12.95 3.21
N ILE A 110 17.64 12.18 3.00
CA ILE A 110 16.31 12.47 3.53
C ILE A 110 16.15 11.73 4.87
N PRO A 111 15.99 12.44 6.00
CA PRO A 111 15.73 11.79 7.28
C PRO A 111 14.34 11.16 7.25
N PHE A 112 14.23 9.91 7.69
CA PHE A 112 12.94 9.25 7.85
C PHE A 112 12.99 8.25 9.02
N THR A 113 11.81 7.86 9.50
CA THR A 113 11.65 6.80 10.50
C THR A 113 10.52 5.90 10.05
N LEU A 114 10.69 4.58 10.18
CA LEU A 114 9.62 3.62 9.88
C LEU A 114 8.45 3.77 10.85
N ALA A 115 7.26 3.35 10.42
CA ALA A 115 6.11 3.31 11.32
C ALA A 115 6.38 2.32 12.48
N SER A 116 6.03 2.73 13.70
CA SER A 116 5.92 1.79 14.83
C SER A 116 4.50 1.23 14.84
N THR A 117 4.35 -0.05 14.56
CA THR A 117 3.03 -0.70 14.48
C THR A 117 2.61 -1.40 15.78
N GLY A 118 3.47 -1.40 16.82
CA GLY A 118 3.23 -2.17 18.04
C GLY A 118 3.22 -3.68 17.79
N ALA A 119 2.76 -4.46 18.77
CA ALA A 119 2.44 -5.87 18.55
C ALA A 119 1.20 -5.95 17.66
N VAL A 120 1.38 -6.40 16.42
CA VAL A 120 0.28 -6.60 15.48
C VAL A 120 -0.56 -7.76 16.01
N GLY A 121 -1.86 -7.56 16.20
CA GLY A 121 -2.78 -8.67 16.47
C GLY A 121 -2.83 -9.59 15.25
N ASP A 122 -2.98 -10.90 15.46
CA ASP A 122 -2.95 -11.87 14.37
C ASP A 122 -4.20 -11.80 13.45
N ASP A 123 -5.22 -11.02 13.81
CA ASP A 123 -6.44 -10.86 13.01
C ASP A 123 -6.25 -9.92 11.80
N ILE A 124 -7.01 -10.18 10.73
CA ILE A 124 -6.96 -9.44 9.45
C ILE A 124 -7.09 -7.92 9.65
N GLU A 125 -7.95 -7.47 10.57
CA GLU A 125 -8.18 -6.03 10.79
C GLU A 125 -6.97 -5.35 11.43
N SER A 126 -6.38 -5.97 12.45
CA SER A 126 -5.15 -5.49 13.10
C SER A 126 -3.98 -5.46 12.12
N ARG A 127 -3.83 -6.51 11.30
CA ARG A 127 -2.80 -6.59 10.26
C ARG A 127 -2.98 -5.51 9.19
N ALA A 128 -4.21 -5.27 8.74
CA ALA A 128 -4.51 -4.21 7.77
C ALA A 128 -4.23 -2.81 8.34
N LYS A 129 -4.55 -2.56 9.63
CA LYS A 129 -4.18 -1.30 10.31
C LYS A 129 -2.67 -1.09 10.32
N ALA A 130 -1.89 -2.14 10.61
CA ALA A 130 -0.44 -2.08 10.58
C ALA A 130 0.10 -1.74 9.18
N ILE A 131 -0.44 -2.38 8.13
CA ILE A 131 -0.12 -2.04 6.73
C ILE A 131 -0.44 -0.57 6.42
N ASN A 132 -1.63 -0.09 6.80
CA ASN A 132 -2.05 1.29 6.54
C ASN A 132 -1.14 2.31 7.22
N SER A 133 -0.74 2.08 8.47
CA SER A 133 0.22 2.95 9.17
C SER A 133 1.58 3.00 8.46
N ARG A 134 2.07 1.85 7.99
CA ARG A 134 3.33 1.76 7.23
C ARG A 134 3.21 2.50 5.88
N LEU A 135 2.11 2.32 5.16
CA LEU A 135 1.83 2.99 3.89
C LEU A 135 1.75 4.52 4.02
N ALA A 136 1.19 5.03 5.12
CA ALA A 136 1.12 6.47 5.38
C ALA A 136 2.54 7.08 5.49
N VAL A 137 3.44 6.40 6.23
CA VAL A 137 4.84 6.81 6.32
C VAL A 137 5.54 6.71 4.96
N MET A 138 5.31 5.62 4.21
CA MET A 138 5.89 5.45 2.88
C MET A 138 5.42 6.54 1.91
N THR A 139 4.14 6.93 1.96
CA THR A 139 3.60 7.98 1.10
C THR A 139 4.26 9.34 1.37
N ALA A 140 4.48 9.67 2.64
CA ALA A 140 5.23 10.87 3.00
C ALA A 140 6.66 10.81 2.45
N LEU A 141 7.33 9.66 2.59
CA LEU A 141 8.70 9.46 2.10
C LEU A 141 8.79 9.54 0.57
N PHE A 142 7.84 8.94 -0.15
CA PHE A 142 7.71 9.07 -1.61
C PHE A 142 7.63 10.54 -2.03
N SER A 143 6.79 11.32 -1.33
CA SER A 143 6.62 12.75 -1.62
C SER A 143 7.94 13.53 -1.42
N SER A 144 8.67 13.25 -0.34
CA SER A 144 9.97 13.87 -0.07
C SER A 144 11.03 13.48 -1.10
N VAL A 145 11.11 12.19 -1.46
CA VAL A 145 12.05 11.69 -2.49
C VAL A 145 11.77 12.36 -3.83
N ARG A 146 10.51 12.42 -4.25
CA ARG A 146 10.11 13.08 -5.49
C ARG A 146 10.51 14.55 -5.49
N ALA A 147 10.16 15.30 -4.45
CA ALA A 147 10.49 16.73 -4.35
C ALA A 147 12.00 16.97 -4.42
N ARG A 148 12.81 16.07 -3.83
CA ARG A 148 14.27 16.15 -3.89
C ARG A 148 14.80 15.86 -5.29
N LEU A 149 14.28 14.83 -5.98
CA LEU A 149 14.65 14.51 -7.36
C LEU A 149 14.31 15.66 -8.31
N ASP A 150 13.10 16.23 -8.21
CA ASP A 150 12.64 17.35 -9.03
C ASP A 150 13.49 18.61 -8.80
N ALA A 151 13.98 18.85 -7.57
CA ALA A 151 14.87 19.98 -7.26
C ALA A 151 16.31 19.81 -7.79
N THR A 152 16.70 18.58 -8.14
CA THR A 152 18.05 18.23 -8.63
C THR A 152 18.11 17.92 -10.13
N ALA A 153 16.96 17.91 -10.80
CA ALA A 153 16.80 17.67 -12.24
C ALA A 153 16.89 18.96 -13.06
#